data_AF-A0A078BLX9-F1
#
_entry.id   AF-A0A078BLX9-F1
#
_cell.length_a   1.000
_cell.length_b   1.000
_cell.length_c   1.000
_cell.angle_alpha   90.00
_cell.angle_beta   90.00
_cell.angle_gamma   90.00
#
_symmetry.space_group_name_H-M   'P 1'
#
loop_
_entity.id
_entity.type
_entity.pdbx_description
1 polymer ?
#
loop_
_entity_poly.entity_id
_entity_poly.type
_entity_poly.pdbx_seq_one_letter_code
_entity_poly.pdbx_strand_id
1 'polypeptide(L)' 'MHQQNQQASCGLATAAEAVAFLRLSRTTLWRLARTGHLAPVRIGRAVRYRWLDLRRLAGEGGAK' A
#
# COMPACT_ATOMS: atom_id res chain seq x y z
N MET A 1 -20.21 -15.65 -14.88
CA MET A 1 -19.59 -14.41 -15.39
C MET A 1 -18.49 -13.98 -14.43
N HIS A 2 -17.28 -13.78 -14.96
CA HIS A 2 -16.01 -13.34 -14.34
C HIS A 2 -15.30 -14.29 -13.35
N GLN A 3 -14.62 -15.26 -13.95
CA GLN A 3 -13.37 -15.82 -13.46
C GLN A 3 -12.28 -14.72 -13.45
N GLN A 4 -11.78 -14.34 -12.26
CA GLN A 4 -10.49 -13.66 -12.10
C GLN A 4 -9.79 -14.30 -10.89
N ASN A 5 -9.09 -15.39 -11.15
CA ASN A 5 -7.62 -15.38 -11.22
C ASN A 5 -6.99 -15.39 -9.83
N GLN A 6 -6.95 -16.58 -9.25
CA GLN A 6 -5.98 -16.94 -8.23
C GLN A 6 -4.58 -16.87 -8.89
N GLN A 7 -3.71 -15.95 -8.47
CA GLN A 7 -2.25 -16.09 -8.49
C GLN A 7 -1.56 -14.80 -8.01
N ALA A 8 -1.16 -14.80 -6.74
CA ALA A 8 0.16 -14.41 -6.22
C ALA A 8 0.01 -13.93 -4.77
N SER A 9 0.69 -14.64 -3.88
CA SER A 9 0.69 -14.58 -2.41
C SER A 9 1.20 -13.26 -1.78
N CYS A 10 0.98 -12.11 -2.41
CA CYS A 10 1.38 -10.79 -1.93
C CYS A 10 0.14 -9.94 -1.62
N GLY A 11 -0.34 -10.01 -0.38
CA GLY A 11 -1.57 -9.34 0.05
C GLY A 11 -1.59 -7.84 -0.27
N LEU A 12 -2.79 -7.32 -0.45
CA LEU A 12 -3.06 -5.90 -0.61
C LEU A 12 -3.59 -5.32 0.70
N ALA A 13 -2.91 -4.31 1.21
CA ALA A 13 -3.33 -3.52 2.35
C ALA A 13 -4.29 -2.41 1.93
N THR A 14 -5.27 -2.12 2.76
CA THR A 14 -6.08 -0.90 2.68
C THR A 14 -5.29 0.30 3.18
N ALA A 15 -5.80 1.52 2.93
CA ALA A 15 -5.21 2.73 3.48
C ALA A 15 -5.13 2.72 5.01
N ALA A 16 -6.12 2.13 5.68
CA ALA A 16 -6.15 2.01 7.14
C ALA A 16 -5.04 1.09 7.66
N GLU A 17 -4.89 -0.09 7.04
CA GLU A 17 -3.83 -1.04 7.38
C GLU A 17 -2.44 -0.47 7.10
N ALA A 18 -2.27 0.23 5.97
CA ALA A 18 -1.00 0.88 5.60
C ALA A 18 -0.60 1.95 6.63
N VAL A 19 -1.55 2.79 7.06
CA VAL A 19 -1.35 3.81 8.10
C VAL A 19 -0.97 3.17 9.43
N ALA A 20 -1.69 2.11 9.84
CA ALA A 20 -1.42 1.41 11.09
C ALA A 20 -0.05 0.72 11.08
N PHE A 21 0.33 0.11 9.95
CA PHE A 21 1.61 -0.57 9.79
C PHE A 21 2.79 0.39 9.76
N LEU A 22 2.70 1.45 8.95
CA LEU A 22 3.76 2.45 8.83
C LEU A 22 3.79 3.41 10.03
N ARG A 23 2.74 3.42 10.86
CA ARG A 23 2.51 4.40 11.93
C ARG A 23 2.57 5.85 11.43
N LEU A 24 2.04 6.09 10.22
CA LEU A 24 2.02 7.39 9.56
C LEU A 24 0.59 7.92 9.42
N SER A 25 0.43 9.24 9.36
CA SER A 25 -0.87 9.85 9.07
C SER A 25 -1.33 9.54 7.63
N ARG A 26 -2.66 9.52 7.40
CA ARG A 26 -3.26 9.35 6.06
C ARG A 26 -2.75 10.37 5.04
N THR A 27 -2.47 11.60 5.48
CA THR A 27 -1.90 12.67 4.67
C THR A 27 -0.49 12.34 4.19
N THR A 28 0.35 11.78 5.06
CA THR A 28 1.70 11.31 4.73
C THR A 28 1.63 10.13 3.78
N LEU A 29 0.75 9.16 4.02
CA LEU A 29 0.53 8.03 3.11
C LEU A 29 0.12 8.51 1.70
N TRP A 30 -0.79 9.48 1.62
CA TRP A 30 -1.20 10.06 0.34
C TRP A 30 -0.06 10.81 -0.35
N ARG A 31 0.76 11.57 0.40
CA ARG A 31 1.94 12.25 -0.14
C ARG A 31 2.94 11.24 -0.71
N LEU A 32 3.22 10.15 -0.01
CA LEU A 32 4.12 9.08 -0.45
C LEU A 32 3.62 8.38 -1.72
N ALA A 33 2.30 8.13 -1.79
CA ALA A 33 1.69 7.61 -3.01
C ALA A 33 1.79 8.59 -4.17
N ARG A 34 1.69 9.90 -3.91
CA ARG A 34 1.81 10.96 -4.91
C ARG A 34 3.25 11.18 -5.38
N THR A 35 4.23 11.04 -4.50
CA THR A 35 5.66 11.20 -4.83
C THR A 35 6.25 9.94 -5.48
N GLY A 36 5.48 8.86 -5.60
CA GLY A 36 5.88 7.63 -6.29
C GLY A 36 6.60 6.61 -5.41
N HIS A 37 6.69 6.83 -4.10
CA HIS A 37 7.26 5.85 -3.15
C HIS A 37 6.31 4.69 -2.84
N LEU A 38 5.01 4.85 -3.11
CA LEU A 38 4.02 3.78 -3.00
C LEU A 38 3.25 3.67 -4.30
N ALA A 39 3.01 2.43 -4.74
CA ALA A 39 2.19 2.12 -5.90
C ALA A 39 0.75 1.79 -5.47
N PRO A 40 -0.20 2.75 -5.53
CA PRO A 40 -1.60 2.46 -5.22
C PRO A 40 -2.22 1.60 -6.32
N VAL A 41 -2.70 0.43 -5.94
CA VAL A 41 -3.50 -0.46 -6.77
C VAL A 41 -4.96 -0.09 -6.63
N ARG A 42 -5.56 0.46 -7.69
CA ARG A 42 -7.00 0.77 -7.72
C ARG A 42 -7.78 -0.47 -8.11
N ILE A 43 -8.66 -0.93 -7.23
CA ILE A 43 -9.59 -2.04 -7.48
C ILE A 43 -10.99 -1.46 -7.40
N GLY A 44 -11.57 -1.15 -8.57
CA GLY A 44 -12.82 -0.42 -8.68
C GLY A 44 -12.73 0.95 -8.00
N ARG A 45 -13.59 1.18 -7.00
CA ARG A 45 -13.61 2.42 -6.20
C ARG A 45 -12.63 2.42 -5.02
N ALA A 46 -12.03 1.28 -4.70
CA ALA A 46 -11.15 1.13 -3.55
C ALA A 46 -9.68 1.28 -3.94
N VAL A 47 -8.91 2.02 -3.15
CA VAL A 47 -7.45 2.10 -3.27
C VAL A 47 -6.82 1.11 -2.30
N ARG A 48 -5.92 0.28 -2.81
CA ARG A 48 -5.12 -0.66 -2.03
C ARG A 48 -3.63 -0.47 -2.29
N TYR A 49 -2.80 -0.95 -1.39
CA TYR A 49 -1.35 -0.84 -1.41
C TYR A 49 -0.75 -2.23 -1.29
N ARG A 50 0.35 -2.51 -2.00
CA ARG A 50 1.01 -3.81 -1.88
C ARG A 50 1.74 -3.87 -0.54
N TRP A 51 1.55 -4.95 0.23
CA TRP A 51 2.30 -5.16 1.46
C TRP A 51 3.81 -5.16 1.25
N LEU A 52 4.29 -5.61 0.09
CA LEU A 52 5.72 -5.59 -0.26
C LEU A 52 6.27 -4.17 -0.28
N ASP A 53 5.56 -3.23 -0.92
CA ASP A 53 5.98 -1.82 -0.98
C ASP A 53 5.92 -1.17 0.41
N LEU A 54 4.88 -1.48 1.20
CA LEU A 54 4.79 -1.01 2.58
C LEU A 54 5.96 -1.51 3.44
N ARG A 55 6.36 -2.78 3.30
CA ARG A 55 7.51 -3.35 4.03
C ARG A 55 8.84 -2.74 3.58
N ARG A 56 9.02 -2.53 2.27
CA ARG A 56 10.19 -1.82 1.74
C ARG A 56 10.29 -0.42 2.33
N LEU A 57 9.18 0.32 2.29
CA LEU A 57 9.11 1.65 2.85
C LEU A 57 9.34 1.67 4.38
N ALA A 58 8.84 0.67 5.12
CA ALA A 58 9.14 0.55 6.56
C ALA A 58 10.62 0.25 6.83
N GLY A 59 11.27 -0.52 5.96
CA GLY A 59 12.71 -0.83 6.04
C GLY A 59 13.61 0.33 5.61
N GLU A 60 13.19 1.11 4.61
CA GLU A 60 13.92 2.30 4.13
C GLU A 60 13.63 3.56 4.98
N GLY A 61 12.46 3.62 5.60
CA GLY A 61 11.96 4.78 6.36
C GLY A 61 12.26 4.76 7.86
N GLY A 62 12.98 3.75 8.35
CA GLY A 62 13.43 3.65 9.75
C GLY A 62 14.63 4.52 10.12
N ALA A 63 15.14 5.35 9.20
CA ALA A 63 16.29 6.20 9.43
C ALA A 63 15.98 7.69 9.19
N LYS A 64 15.33 8.33 10.16
CA LYS A 64 15.74 9.66 10.64
C LYS A 64 15.07 10.04 11.94
#